data_AF-A0A6P2A0Q5-F1
#
_entry.id   AF-A0A6P2A0Q5-F1
#
_cell.length_a   1.000
_cell.length_b   1.000
_cell.length_c   1.000
_cell.angle_alpha   90.00
_cell.angle_beta   90.00
_cell.angle_gamma   90.00
#
_symmetry.space_group_name_H-M   'P 1'
#
loop_
_entity.id
_entity.type
_entity.pdbx_description
1 polymer ?
#
loop_
_entity_poly.entity_id
_entity_poly.type
_entity_poly.pdbx_seq_one_letter_code
_entity_poly.pdbx_strand_id
1 'polypeptide(L)' 'GSKQLKITGVVQTPWFGVTVGMNIAWRFLINPEGKIFFVAIDMLASPEELLNLRRV' A
#
# COMPACT_ATOMS: atom_id res chain seq x y z
N GLY A 1 6.60 18.95 15.91
CA GLY A 1 5.53 18.92 14.91
C GLY A 1 5.36 17.50 14.42
N SER A 2 4.14 17.07 14.11
CA SER A 2 3.89 15.75 13.51
C SER A 2 4.40 15.71 12.06
N LYS A 3 5.07 14.62 11.67
CA LYS A 3 5.63 14.44 10.31
C LYS A 3 4.69 13.58 9.48
N GLN A 4 4.41 14.02 8.25
CA GLN A 4 3.68 13.22 7.26
C GLN A 4 4.66 12.62 6.26
N LEU A 5 4.51 11.33 5.97
CA LEU A 5 5.32 10.62 4.99
C LEU A 5 4.42 9.82 4.05
N LYS A 6 4.59 10.02 2.74
CA LYS A 6 3.95 9.20 1.72
C LYS A 6 5.01 8.37 1.01
N ILE A 7 4.79 7.06 0.97
CA ILE A 7 5.63 6.09 0.25
C ILE A 7 4.74 5.40 -0.77
N THR A 8 5.24 5.16 -1.98
CA THR A 8 4.56 4.36 -3.01
C THR A 8 5.46 3.23 -3.45
N GLY A 9 4.89 2.07 -3.77
CA GLY A 9 5.64 0.92 -4.24
C GLY A 9 4.73 -0.21 -4.73
N VAL A 10 5.35 -1.31 -5.14
CA VAL A 10 4.67 -2.53 -5.59
C VAL A 10 4.75 -3.58 -4.48
N VAL A 11 3.62 -4.20 -4.15
CA VAL A 11 3.52 -5.29 -3.17
C VAL A 11 3.08 -6.56 -3.88
N GLN A 12 3.77 -7.66 -3.59
CA GLN A 12 3.33 -9.01 -3.95
C GLN A 12 2.72 -9.67 -2.71
N THR A 13 1.62 -10.40 -2.89
CA THR A 13 1.04 -11.22 -1.82
C THR A 13 1.14 -12.70 -2.18
N PRO A 14 1.28 -13.60 -1.19
CA PRO A 14 1.35 -15.03 -1.45
C PRO A 14 0.13 -15.61 -2.19
N TRP A 15 -1.00 -14.90 -2.17
CA TRP A 15 -2.29 -15.36 -2.68
C TRP A 15 -2.35 -15.32 -4.21
N PHE A 16 -1.51 -14.52 -4.85
CA PHE A 16 -1.53 -14.28 -6.29
C PHE A 16 -0.22 -14.67 -6.99
N GLY A 17 0.71 -15.31 -6.27
CA GLY A 17 2.05 -15.60 -6.77
C GLY A 17 2.85 -14.35 -7.11
N VAL A 18 4.02 -14.54 -7.75
CA VAL A 18 4.92 -13.44 -8.18
C VAL A 18 4.41 -12.69 -9.43
N THR A 19 3.32 -13.16 -10.03
CA THR A 19 2.77 -12.66 -11.29
C THR A 19 1.93 -11.41 -11.12
N VAL A 20 1.45 -11.12 -9.90
CA VAL A 20 0.65 -9.91 -9.64
C VAL A 20 1.37 -9.00 -8.66
N GLY A 21 1.78 -7.83 -9.17
CA GLY A 21 2.26 -6.72 -8.36
C GLY A 21 1.13 -5.71 -8.13
N MET A 22 0.85 -5.39 -6.87
CA MET A 22 -0.14 -4.39 -6.50
C MET A 22 0.53 -3.05 -6.25
N ASN A 23 0.14 -2.01 -6.95
CA ASN A 23 0.59 -0.65 -6.65
C ASN A 23 -0.09 -0.16 -5.36
N ILE A 24 0.71 0.20 -4.36
CA ILE A 24 0.26 0.58 -3.02
C ILE A 24 0.88 1.92 -2.61
N ALA A 25 0.09 2.77 -1.94
CA ALA A 25 0.58 3.91 -1.20
C ALA A 25 0.45 3.66 0.31
N TRP A 26 1.49 4.01 1.06
CA TRP A 26 1.43 4.13 2.51
C TRP A 26 1.50 5.60 2.89
N ARG A 27 0.59 6.03 3.77
CA ARG A 27 0.59 7.37 4.34
C ARG A 27 0.74 7.27 5.84
N PHE A 28 1.91 7.67 6.33
CA PHE A 28 2.23 7.68 7.75
C PHE A 28 2.04 9.07 8.33
N LEU A 29 1.44 9.11 9.51
CA LEU A 29 1.50 10.25 10.42
C LEU A 29 2.37 9.83 11.61
N ILE A 30 3.51 10.49 11.76
CA ILE A 30 4.48 10.22 12.82
C ILE A 30 4.34 11.31 13.89
N ASN A 31 4.19 10.88 15.15
CA ASN A 31 4.12 11.80 16.29
C ASN A 31 5.51 12.40 16.62
N PRO A 32 5.60 13.41 17.50
CA PRO A 32 6.88 14.02 17.87
C PRO A 32 7.89 13.03 18.47
N GLU A 33 7.46 11.93 19.07
CA GLU A 33 8.30 10.87 19.63
C GLU A 33 8.81 9.87 18.57
N GLY A 34 8.48 10.08 17.29
CA GLY A 34 8.91 9.21 16.20
C GLY A 34 8.11 7.92 16.05
N LYS A 35 6.95 7.79 16.70
CA LYS A 35 6.05 6.64 16.60
C LYS A 35 5.01 6.85 15.50
N ILE A 36 4.57 5.75 14.90
CA ILE A 36 3.44 5.75 13.96
C ILE A 36 2.17 6.03 14.77
N PHE A 37 1.61 7.22 14.60
CA PHE A 37 0.32 7.59 15.16
C PHE A 37 -0.83 7.11 14.28
N PHE A 38 -0.63 7.15 12.96
CA PHE A 38 -1.59 6.65 11.98
C PHE A 38 -0.86 6.12 10.73
N VAL A 39 -1.44 5.07 10.13
CA VAL A 39 -1.05 4.59 8.81
C VAL A 39 -2.30 4.28 7.98
N ALA A 40 -2.36 4.81 6.76
CA ALA A 40 -3.29 4.36 5.73
C ALA A 40 -2.54 3.58 4.65
N ILE A 41 -3.15 2.51 4.16
CA ILE A 41 -2.67 1.70 3.05
C ILE A 41 -3.71 1.80 1.93
N ASP A 42 -3.37 2.50 0.86
CA ASP A 42 -4.26 2.73 -0.27
C ASP A 42 -3.82 1.87 -1.44
N MET A 43 -4.73 1.08 -2.01
CA MET A 43 -4.48 0.38 -3.27
C MET A 43 -4.64 1.36 -4.43
N LEU A 44 -3.56 1.57 -5.18
CA LEU A 44 -3.51 2.44 -6.35
C LEU A 44 -3.84 1.68 -7.65
N ALA A 45 -4.11 0.38 -7.55
CA ALA A 45 -4.41 -0.47 -8.69
C ALA A 45 -5.71 -0.06 -9.40
N SER A 46 -5.74 -0.19 -10.72
CA SER A 46 -6.96 0.08 -11.48
C SER A 46 -7.99 -1.05 -11.32
N PRO A 47 -9.29 -0.80 -11.59
CA PRO A 47 -10.31 -1.86 -11.62
C PRO A 47 -9.96 -3.05 -12.52
N GLU A 48 -9.21 -2.84 -13.60
CA GLU A 48 -8.76 -3.92 -14.50
C GLU A 48 -7.72 -4.82 -13.83
N GLU A 49 -6.77 -4.25 -13.09
CA GLU A 49 -5.81 -5.01 -12.28
C GLU A 49 -6.53 -5.77 -11.16
N LEU A 50 -7.58 -5.19 -10.57
CA LEU A 50 -8.45 -5.86 -9.59
C LEU A 50 -9.24 -7.05 -10.17
N LEU A 51 -9.65 -6.98 -11.44
CA LEU A 51 -10.33 -8.09 -12.11
C LEU A 51 -9.40 -9.28 -12.36
N ASN A 52 -8.11 -9.01 -12.64
CA ASN A 52 -7.09 -10.05 -12.79
C ASN A 52 -6.76 -10.76 -11.45
N LEU A 53 -6.96 -10.09 -10.31
CA LEU A 53 -6.85 -10.70 -8.98
C LEU A 53 -7.98 -11.68 -8.65
N ARG A 54 -9.16 -11.57 -9.29
CA ARG A 54 -10.31 -12.46 -9.02
C ARG A 54 -10.27 -13.78 -9.78
N ARG A 55 -9.39 -13.92 -10.77
CA ARG A 55 -9.34 -15.05 -11.70
C ARG A 55 -8.34 -16.15 -11.30
N VAL A 56 -7.66 -15.98 -10.17
CA VAL A 56 -6.67 -16.91 -9.60
C VAL A 56 -7.28 -17.72 -8.46
#